data_AF-A0A2E1ZXV0-F1
#
_entry.id   AF-A0A2E1ZXV0-F1
#
_cell.length_a   1.000
_cell.length_b   1.000
_cell.length_c   1.000
_cell.angle_alpha   90.00
_cell.angle_beta   90.00
_cell.angle_gamma   90.00
#
_symmetry.space_group_name_H-M   'P 1'
#
loop_
_entity.id
_entity.type
_entity.pdbx_description
1 polymer ?
#
loop_
_entity_poly.entity_id
_entity_poly.type
_entity_poly.pdbx_seq_one_letter_code
_entity_poly.pdbx_strand_id
1 'polypeptide(L)' 'MAYVTPREGESPESLVNRFRASVQHAGILRELKDRRFFRSKAQKVRIAEQRAARRRRRQRTR' A
#
# COMPACT_ATOMS: atom_id res chain seq x y z
N MET A 1 2.76 -3.27 11.82
CA MET A 1 1.32 -3.17 12.18
C MET A 1 0.95 -1.69 12.13
N ALA A 2 -0.18 -1.34 11.51
CA ALA A 2 -0.64 0.06 11.46
C ALA A 2 -1.54 0.34 12.66
N TYR A 3 -1.25 1.39 13.43
CA TYR A 3 -2.11 1.87 14.52
C TYR A 3 -2.15 3.40 14.49
N VAL A 4 -3.26 3.98 14.94
CA VAL A 4 -3.44 5.43 15.08
C VAL A 4 -4.20 5.72 16.36
N THR A 5 -3.88 6.82 17.03
CA THR A 5 -4.62 7.32 18.19
C THR A 5 -5.49 8.52 17.78
N PRO A 6 -6.67 8.71 18.41
CA PRO A 6 -7.48 9.91 18.22
C PRO A 6 -6.70 11.17 18.58
N ARG A 7 -6.92 12.25 17.82
CA ARG A 7 -6.41 13.59 18.14
C ARG A 7 -7.52 14.43 18.76
N GLU A 8 -7.14 15.43 19.54
CA GLU A 8 -8.09 16.40 20.09
C GLU A 8 -8.80 17.16 18.95
N GLY A 9 -10.13 17.28 19.05
CA GLY A 9 -10.96 17.93 18.04
C GLY A 9 -11.08 17.20 16.70
N GLU A 10 -10.59 15.95 16.59
CA GLU A 10 -10.66 15.18 15.34
C GLU A 10 -12.03 14.53 15.14
N SER A 11 -12.57 14.62 13.91
CA SER A 11 -13.79 13.89 13.56
C SER A 11 -13.52 12.38 13.42
N PRO A 12 -14.52 11.51 13.68
CA PRO A 12 -14.39 10.07 13.48
C PRO A 12 -13.92 9.68 12.06
N GLU A 13 -14.40 10.38 11.03
CA GLU A 13 -14.03 10.13 9.63
C GLU A 13 -12.56 10.44 9.37
N SER A 14 -12.03 11.51 9.95
CA SER A 14 -10.62 11.87 9.85
C SER A 14 -9.74 10.77 10.45
N LEU A 15 -10.10 10.26 11.63
CA LEU A 15 -9.39 9.16 12.29
C LEU A 15 -9.36 7.91 11.40
N VAL A 16 -10.51 7.52 10.83
CA VAL A 16 -10.61 6.37 9.92
C VAL A 16 -9.77 6.58 8.66
N ASN A 17 -9.78 7.78 8.08
CA ASN A 17 -8.98 8.09 6.90
C ASN A 17 -7.48 8.02 7.19
N ARG A 18 -7.02 8.50 8.35
CA ARG A 18 -5.62 8.35 8.78
C ARG A 18 -5.25 6.88 8.96
N PHE A 19 -6.11 6.08 9.58
CA PHE A 19 -5.89 4.65 9.70
C PHE A 19 -5.77 3.97 8.33
N ARG A 20 -6.69 4.25 7.40
CA ARG A 20 -6.65 3.71 6.03
C ARG A 20 -5.37 4.11 5.31
N ALA A 21 -4.95 5.36 5.43
CA ALA A 21 -3.69 5.83 4.85
C ALA A 21 -2.49 5.09 5.45
N SER A 22 -2.45 4.92 6.78
CA SER A 22 -1.38 4.18 7.48
C SER A 22 -1.29 2.71 7.01
N VAL A 23 -2.43 2.02 6.88
CA VAL A 23 -2.50 0.66 6.34
C VAL A 23 -2.02 0.58 4.89
N GLN A 24 -2.39 1.56 4.05
CA GLN A 24 -1.96 1.64 2.65
C GLN A 24 -0.45 1.92 2.52
N HIS A 25 0.08 2.85 3.31
CA HIS A 25 1.50 3.18 3.34
C HIS A 25 2.36 2.01 3.81
N ALA A 26 1.93 1.33 4.88
CA ALA A 26 2.56 0.11 5.35
C ALA A 26 2.44 -1.05 4.36
N GLY A 27 1.50 -0.97 3.40
CA GLY A 27 1.34 -1.98 2.35
C GLY A 27 0.80 -3.32 2.82
N ILE A 28 0.19 -3.39 4.02
CA ILE A 28 -0.22 -4.62 4.71
C ILE A 28 -1.10 -5.50 3.80
N LEU A 29 -2.15 -4.92 3.21
CA LEU A 29 -3.07 -5.66 2.34
C LEU A 29 -2.40 -6.13 1.03
N ARG A 30 -1.45 -5.34 0.51
CA ARG A 30 -0.68 -5.71 -0.70
C ARG A 30 0.21 -6.91 -0.40
N GLU A 31 0.88 -6.89 0.74
CA GLU A 31 1.75 -7.97 1.18
C GLU A 31 0.98 -9.28 1.39
N LEU A 32 -0.15 -9.22 2.11
CA LEU A 32 -1.01 -10.39 2.30
C LEU A 32 -1.46 -10.98 0.95
N LYS A 33 -1.89 -10.14 0.01
CA LYS A 33 -2.26 -10.58 -1.34
C LYS A 33 -1.08 -11.17 -2.12
N ASP A 34 0.12 -10.62 -1.94
CA ASP A 34 1.33 -11.11 -2.59
C ASP A 34 1.80 -12.46 -2.03
N ARG A 35 1.53 -12.74 -0.75
CA ARG A 35 1.84 -13.99 -0.05
C ARG A 35 0.75 -15.07 -0.17
N ARG A 36 -0.45 -14.74 -0.67
CA ARG A 36 -1.60 -15.66 -0.77
C ARG A 36 -1.29 -16.95 -1.54
N PHE A 37 -0.41 -16.89 -2.54
CA PHE A 37 0.00 -18.04 -3.34
C PHE A 37 1.51 -18.02 -3.54
N PHE A 38 2.11 -19.21 -3.74
CA PHE A 38 3.50 -19.31 -4.13
C PHE A 38 3.77 -18.56 -5.43
N ARG A 39 4.91 -17.87 -5.49
CA ARG A 39 5.42 -17.22 -6.71
C ARG A 39 6.89 -17.54 -6.87
N SER A 40 7.26 -17.97 -8.08
CA SER A 40 8.66 -18.22 -8.42
C SER A 40 9.48 -16.93 -8.43
N LYS A 41 10.82 -17.06 -8.39
CA LYS A 41 11.73 -15.91 -8.46
C LYS A 41 11.48 -15.07 -9.73
N ALA A 42 11.30 -15.73 -10.88
CA ALA A 42 11.01 -15.07 -12.15
C ALA A 42 9.69 -14.26 -12.10
N GLN A 43 8.64 -14.83 -11.52
CA GLN A 43 7.36 -14.12 -11.36
C GLN A 43 7.49 -12.89 -10.46
N LYS A 44 8.27 -12.99 -9.35
CA LYS A 44 8.54 -11.84 -8.47
C LYS A 44 9.25 -10.70 -9.21
N VAL A 45 10.28 -11.03 -10.01
CA VAL A 45 11.03 -10.05 -10.81
C VAL A 45 10.12 -9.35 -11.83
N ARG A 46 9.37 -10.13 -12.63
CA ARG A 46 8.42 -9.59 -13.63
C ARG A 46 7.39 -8.65 -13.00
N ILE A 47 6.84 -9.01 -11.85
CA ILE A 47 5.86 -8.17 -11.14
C ILE A 47 6.53 -6.88 -10.63
N ALA A 48 7.76 -6.95 -10.11
CA ALA A 48 8.50 -5.78 -9.64
C ALA A 48 8.79 -4.78 -10.77
N GLU A 49 9.25 -5.28 -11.93
CA GLU A 49 9.49 -4.48 -13.13
C GLU A 49 8.21 -3.79 -13.63
N GLN A 50 7.11 -4.54 -13.74
CA GLN A 50 5.81 -3.99 -14.13
C GLN A 50 5.34 -2.91 -13.15
N ARG A 51 5.53 -3.13 -11.83
CA ARG A 51 5.20 -2.13 -10.80
C ARG A 51 6.07 -0.87 -10.95
N ALA A 52 7.36 -1.01 -11.21
CA ALA A 52 8.27 0.11 -11.45
C ALA A 52 7.87 0.90 -12.71
N ALA A 53 7.59 0.22 -13.82
CA ALA A 53 7.13 0.84 -15.05
C ALA A 53 5.81 1.62 -14.84
N ARG A 54 4.84 1.04 -14.13
CA ARG A 54 3.58 1.72 -13.79
C ARG A 54 3.81 2.98 -12.94
N ARG A 55 4.73 2.93 -11.98
CA ARG A 55 5.08 4.09 -11.14
C ARG A 55 5.69 5.22 -11.99
N ARG A 56 6.67 4.90 -12.85
CA ARG A 56 7.28 5.87 -13.77
C ARG A 56 6.24 6.51 -14.70
N ARG A 57 5.30 5.73 -15.25
CA ARG A 57 4.22 6.26 -16.09
C ARG A 57 3.37 7.28 -15.33
N ARG A 58 2.94 6.96 -14.10
CA ARG A 58 2.14 7.88 -13.26
C ARG A 58 2.86 9.16 -12.89
N GLN A 59 4.18 9.13 -12.72
CA GLN A 59 4.99 10.32 -12.45
C GLN A 59 5.09 11.23 -13.67
N ARG A 60 5.04 10.68 -14.89
CA ARG A 60 5.10 11.46 -16.14
C ARG A 60 3.77 12.13 -16.52
N THR A 61 2.66 11.65 -15.97
CA THR A 61 1.31 12.19 -16.23
C THR A 61 0.86 13.20 -15.19
N ARG A 62 1.64 13.38 -14.13
CA ARG A 62 1.48 14.44 -13.13
C ARG A 62 2.37 15.61 -13.52
#